data_AF-A0A921Z1R0-F1
#
_entry.id   AF-A0A921Z1R0-F1
#
_cell.length_a   1.000
_cell.length_b   1.000
_cell.length_c   1.000
_cell.angle_alpha   90.00
_cell.angle_beta   90.00
_cell.angle_gamma   90.00
#
_symmetry.space_group_name_H-M   'P 1'
#
loop_
_entity.id
_entity.type
_entity.pdbx_description
1 polymer ?
#
loop_
_entity_poly.entity_id
_entity_poly.type
_entity_poly.pdbx_seq_one_letter_code
_entity_poly.pdbx_strand_id
1 'polypeptide(L)' 'MLVCQVVAEFEDVEPDALYDVLHDPEYRSVWDTHMLAAEDAGHINVNNDVGYYASKYITARHANELDCVMQK' A
#
# COMPACT_ATOMS: atom_id res chain seq x y z
N MET A 1 16.42 8.29 12.04
CA MET A 1 15.56 7.39 11.26
C MET A 1 15.14 6.27 12.19
N LEU A 2 13.88 6.23 12.61
CA LEU A 2 13.34 5.12 13.40
C LEU A 2 12.91 4.01 12.44
N VAL A 3 13.25 2.76 12.75
CA VAL A 3 12.76 1.58 12.02
C VAL A 3 11.74 0.89 12.92
N CYS A 4 10.55 0.62 12.38
CA CYS A 4 9.50 -0.13 13.06
C CYS A 4 9.33 -1.46 12.31
N GLN A 5 9.46 -2.58 13.03
CA GLN A 5 9.15 -3.91 12.52
C GLN A 5 7.94 -4.45 13.26
N VAL A 6 6.93 -4.90 12.51
CA VAL A 6 5.72 -5.51 13.05
C VAL A 6 5.66 -6.96 12.56
N VAL A 7 5.28 -7.87 13.44
CA VAL A 7 5.07 -9.29 13.15
C VAL A 7 3.67 -9.66 13.61
N ALA A 8 2.93 -10.39 12.78
CA ALA A 8 1.59 -10.88 13.08
C ALA A 8 1.49 -12.36 12.65
N GLU A 9 0.70 -13.12 13.41
CA GLU A 9 0.39 -14.53 13.13
C GLU A 9 -1.09 -14.66 12.81
N PHE A 10 -1.41 -15.42 11.76
CA PHE A 10 -2.77 -15.68 11.32
C PHE A 10 -2.95 -17.20 11.19
N GLU A 11 -3.70 -17.82 12.10
CA GLU A 11 -3.84 -19.29 12.16
C GLU A 11 -4.70 -19.85 11.02
N ASP A 12 -5.68 -19.08 10.55
CA ASP A 12 -6.70 -19.52 9.60
C ASP A 12 -6.58 -18.84 8.21
N VAL A 13 -5.42 -18.25 7.90
CA VAL A 13 -5.19 -17.54 6.64
C VAL A 13 -4.02 -18.17 5.90
N GLU A 14 -4.30 -18.69 4.71
CA GLU A 14 -3.27 -19.22 3.80
C GLU A 14 -2.32 -18.09 3.34
N PRO A 15 -1.00 -18.35 3.21
CA PRO A 15 -0.03 -17.33 2.80
C PRO A 15 -0.35 -16.65 1.47
N ASP A 16 -0.87 -17.41 0.49
CA ASP A 16 -1.25 -16.89 -0.82
C ASP A 16 -2.40 -15.89 -0.72
N ALA A 17 -3.38 -16.16 0.16
CA ALA A 17 -4.50 -15.25 0.37
C ALA A 17 -4.05 -13.92 0.98
N LEU A 18 -3.08 -13.96 1.91
CA LEU A 18 -2.48 -12.75 2.47
C LEU A 18 -1.71 -11.97 1.41
N TYR A 19 -0.94 -12.67 0.57
CA TYR A 19 -0.19 -12.06 -0.53
C TYR A 19 -1.13 -11.35 -1.51
N ASP A 20 -2.21 -12.00 -1.93
CA ASP A 20 -3.20 -11.44 -2.85
C ASP A 20 -3.88 -10.20 -2.26
N VAL A 21 -4.35 -10.27 -1.01
CA VAL A 21 -5.01 -9.14 -0.33
C VAL A 21 -4.08 -7.92 -0.20
N LEU A 22 -2.79 -8.15 0.00
CA LEU A 22 -1.80 -7.07 0.08
C LEU A 22 -1.51 -6.44 -1.28
N HIS A 23 -1.55 -7.21 -2.38
CA HIS A 23 -1.22 -6.73 -3.72
C HIS A 23 -2.44 -6.30 -4.54
N ASP A 24 -3.66 -6.55 -4.07
CA ASP A 24 -4.89 -6.09 -4.73
C ASP A 24 -5.12 -4.58 -4.48
N PRO A 25 -4.93 -3.72 -5.50
CA PRO A 25 -5.11 -2.28 -5.34
C PRO A 25 -6.58 -1.88 -5.19
N GLU A 26 -7.52 -2.66 -5.73
CA GLU A 26 -8.95 -2.38 -5.65
C GLU A 26 -9.47 -2.69 -4.24
N TYR A 27 -9.10 -3.87 -3.71
CA TYR A 27 -9.52 -4.29 -2.38
C TYR A 27 -8.85 -3.49 -1.25
N ARG A 28 -7.70 -2.84 -1.51
CA ARG A 28 -7.05 -1.95 -0.54
C ARG A 28 -7.98 -0.84 -0.03
N SER A 29 -8.87 -0.33 -0.89
CA SER A 29 -9.86 0.68 -0.51
C SER A 29 -10.89 0.20 0.52
N VAL A 30 -11.06 -1.13 0.67
CA VAL A 30 -12.01 -1.74 1.60
C VAL A 30 -11.43 -1.86 3.00
N TRP A 31 -10.19 -2.33 3.12
CA TRP A 31 -9.58 -2.62 4.43
C TRP A 31 -8.71 -1.47 4.96
N ASP A 32 -8.13 -0.63 4.10
CA ASP A 32 -7.34 0.52 4.51
C ASP A 32 -8.22 1.76 4.75
N THR A 33 -8.60 1.97 6.01
CA THR A 33 -9.45 3.09 6.42
C THR A 33 -8.80 4.47 6.26
N HIS A 34 -7.48 4.51 6.02
CA HIS A 34 -6.70 5.74 5.92
C HIS A 34 -6.36 6.12 4.49
N MET A 35 -6.56 5.21 3.53
CA MET A 35 -6.41 5.47 2.11
C MET A 35 -7.37 6.59 1.66
N LEU A 36 -6.84 7.53 0.89
CA LEU A 36 -7.59 8.62 0.26
C LEU A 36 -7.72 8.39 -1.25
N ALA A 37 -6.62 8.00 -1.90
CA ALA A 37 -6.56 7.71 -3.33
C ALA A 37 -5.39 6.78 -3.61
N ALA A 38 -5.51 5.99 -4.68
CA ALA A 38 -4.39 5.30 -5.31
C ALA A 38 -4.58 5.32 -6.83
N GLU A 39 -3.47 5.49 -7.55
CA GLU A 39 -3.45 5.51 -9.00
C GLU A 39 -2.25 4.71 -9.51
N ASP A 40 -2.43 3.92 -10.56
CA ASP A 40 -1.33 3.26 -11.27
C ASP A 40 -0.60 4.29 -12.14
N ALA A 41 0.69 4.49 -11.89
CA ALA A 41 1.54 5.41 -12.65
C ALA A 41 2.23 4.73 -13.84
N GLY A 42 2.26 3.39 -13.88
CA GLY A 42 2.82 2.59 -14.96
C GLY A 42 3.72 1.45 -14.49
N HIS A 43 4.03 0.57 -15.43
CA HIS A 43 4.80 -0.65 -15.19
C HIS A 43 6.24 -0.51 -15.69
N ILE A 44 7.21 -0.90 -14.86
CA ILE A 44 8.63 -0.97 -15.24
C ILE A 44 8.92 -2.31 -15.91
N ASN A 45 8.39 -3.40 -15.36
CA ASN A 45 8.45 -4.74 -15.94
C ASN A 45 7.29 -5.60 -15.41
N VAL A 46 7.25 -6.89 -15.78
CA VAL A 46 6.18 -7.81 -15.39
C VAL A 46 5.97 -7.99 -13.88
N ASN A 47 7.00 -7.70 -13.08
CA ASN A 47 6.98 -7.85 -11.63
C ASN A 47 7.20 -6.51 -10.89
N ASN A 48 7.23 -5.38 -11.59
CA ASN A 48 7.53 -4.09 -10.94
C ASN A 48 6.71 -3.00 -11.60
N ASP A 49 5.92 -2.32 -10.77
CA ASP A 49 5.08 -1.20 -11.12
C ASP A 49 5.35 0.00 -10.20
N VAL A 50 4.82 1.14 -10.61
CA VAL A 50 4.92 2.40 -9.87
C VAL A 50 3.51 2.88 -9.65
N GLY A 51 3.15 3.15 -8.39
CA GLY A 51 1.84 3.66 -8.03
C GLY A 51 1.93 4.93 -7.20
N TYR A 52 0.87 5.73 -7.26
CA TYR A 52 0.62 6.82 -6.33
C TYR A 52 -0.29 6.34 -5.21
N TYR A 53 -0.01 6.75 -3.98
CA TYR A 53 -0.87 6.46 -2.83
C TYR A 53 -0.95 7.67 -1.89
N ALA A 54 -2.18 8.04 -1.52
CA ALA A 54 -2.47 9.14 -0.62
C ALA A 54 -3.13 8.63 0.67
N SER A 55 -2.71 9.13 1.83
CA SER A 55 -3.22 8.74 3.14
C SER A 55 -3.52 9.94 4.04
N LYS A 56 -4.55 9.81 4.89
CA LYS A 56 -5.08 10.88 5.77
C LYS A 56 -4.05 11.50 6.71
N TYR A 57 -3.06 10.74 7.17
CA TYR A 57 -2.18 11.16 8.26
C TYR A 57 -0.75 11.49 7.84
N ILE A 58 -0.42 11.30 6.55
CA ILE A 58 0.92 11.65 6.04
C ILE A 58 1.14 13.18 6.04
N THR A 59 0.11 13.99 6.30
CA THR A 59 0.21 15.43 6.12
C THR A 59 -0.44 16.29 7.22
N ALA A 60 0.34 16.66 8.23
CA ALA A 60 0.11 17.89 9.00
C ALA A 60 1.06 19.04 8.59
N ARG A 61 2.09 18.78 7.76
CA ARG A 61 2.99 19.83 7.23
C ARG A 61 2.97 20.00 5.71
N HIS A 62 2.58 19.00 4.92
CA HIS A 62 2.62 19.06 3.45
C HIS A 62 1.41 18.36 2.81
N ALA A 63 0.19 18.82 3.13
CA ALA A 63 -1.09 18.22 2.68
C ALA A 63 -1.37 18.19 1.17
N ASN A 64 -0.37 18.50 0.35
CA ASN A 64 -0.48 18.58 -1.10
C ASN A 64 0.59 17.75 -1.85
N GLU A 65 1.39 16.94 -1.16
CA GLU A 65 2.40 16.09 -1.82
C GLU A 65 1.97 14.63 -1.78
N LEU A 66 1.81 14.06 -2.98
CA LEU A 66 1.52 12.65 -3.25
C LEU A 66 2.81 11.85 -3.09
N ASP A 67 2.79 10.79 -2.29
CA ASP A 67 3.95 9.92 -2.16
C ASP A 67 3.92 8.83 -3.24
N CYS A 68 5.04 8.71 -3.96
CA CYS A 68 5.26 7.64 -4.92
C CYS A 68 5.61 6.35 -4.16
N VAL A 69 4.80 5.30 -4.34
CA VAL A 69 5.03 3.99 -3.76
C VAL A 69 5.42 3.02 -4.87
N MET A 70 6.64 2.50 -4.77
CA MET A 70 7.10 1.39 -5.58
C MET A 70 6.53 0.10 -4.98
N GLN A 71 5.55 -0.51 -5.65
CA GLN A 71 5.10 -1.87 -5.32
C GLN A 71 5.96 -2.85 -6.12
N LYS A 72 6.20 -4.03 -5.54
CA LYS A 72 7.34 -4.90 -5.89
C LYS A 72 6.90 -6.34 -5.99
#